data_AF-A0A1I6K587-F1
#
_entry.id   AF-A0A1I6K587-F1
#
_cell.length_a   1.000
_cell.length_b   1.000
_cell.length_c   1.000
_cell.angle_alpha   90.00
_cell.angle_beta   90.00
_cell.angle_gamma   90.00
#
_symmetry.space_group_name_H-M   'P 1'
#
loop_
_entity.id
_entity.type
_entity.pdbx_description
1 polymer ?
#
loop_
_entity_poly.entity_id
_entity_poly.type
_entity_poly.pdbx_seq_one_letter_code
_entity_poly.pdbx_strand_id
1 'polypeptide(L)'
;MVFYVVNGKRDTIMTKLYCVTGYKLHKGDPIIKGHQAREMVVQEAKDYLNAELLKSAINLLSPIVDNIYRINPVKDSAEEYRTTVSSLNSDNLEAHLTVDRRFRSYTLEFDMFLDYWEAYIAHHKRIDHSFDDELIAQYKTVFRILTSEAYDSHVEYQLLDLIRNQTAHVQSPVNRIYVGTNGNEIYSDRDVLLANCKSGENKKRILKAQEKEISLSPIVDVTEKCLCDIHAGLIDYQIDNLVIKEAKTIEYFLKYTISKGMLCQPWLLMEDGNLQTMYHIRDMKAYAYLMERISKKMNV
;
A
#
# COMPACT_ATOMS: atom_id res chain seq x y z
N MET A 1 -15.25 18.89 -7.83
CA MET A 1 -15.36 19.99 -6.88
C MET A 1 -14.94 21.25 -7.63
N VAL A 2 -15.72 22.33 -7.64
CA VAL A 2 -15.41 23.55 -8.40
C VAL A 2 -15.44 24.73 -7.42
N PHE A 3 -14.40 25.58 -7.47
CA PHE A 3 -14.20 26.72 -6.56
C PHE A 3 -13.93 28.00 -7.38
N TYR A 4 -14.33 29.18 -6.88
CA TYR A 4 -14.08 30.49 -7.52
C TYR A 4 -13.52 31.51 -6.49
N VAL A 5 -12.65 32.44 -6.92
CA VAL A 5 -12.11 33.55 -6.10
C VAL A 5 -12.01 34.86 -6.89
N VAL A 6 -12.22 35.98 -6.18
CA VAL A 6 -12.11 37.38 -6.61
C VAL A 6 -10.66 37.87 -6.45
N ASN A 7 -10.08 38.36 -7.54
CA ASN A 7 -8.67 38.80 -7.63
C ASN A 7 -8.40 40.12 -6.89
N GLY A 8 -7.42 40.10 -5.98
CA GLY A 8 -6.71 41.28 -5.50
C GLY A 8 -5.21 41.11 -5.74
N LYS A 9 -4.57 42.08 -6.41
CA LYS A 9 -3.14 42.11 -6.79
C LYS A 9 -2.22 41.75 -5.61
N ARG A 10 -1.19 40.91 -5.83
CA ARG A 10 -0.04 40.78 -4.91
C ARG A 10 1.29 40.50 -5.60
N ASP A 11 2.28 41.23 -5.14
CA ASP A 11 3.72 40.99 -5.24
C ASP A 11 4.09 39.63 -4.60
N THR A 12 5.00 38.88 -5.25
CA THR A 12 5.58 37.59 -4.81
C THR A 12 4.57 36.54 -4.32
N ILE A 13 4.31 35.54 -5.17
CA ILE A 13 3.50 34.37 -4.82
C ILE A 13 4.21 33.58 -3.71
N MET A 14 3.66 33.58 -2.50
CA MET A 14 4.14 32.76 -1.38
C MET A 14 3.15 31.63 -1.10
N THR A 15 3.63 30.39 -1.02
CA THR A 15 2.84 29.26 -0.50
C THR A 15 2.63 29.44 1.00
N LYS A 16 1.40 29.23 1.45
CA LYS A 16 0.99 29.27 2.85
C LYS A 16 0.37 27.95 3.27
N LEU A 17 0.47 27.67 4.57
CA LEU A 17 -0.14 26.53 5.20
C LEU A 17 -1.47 26.93 5.83
N TYR A 18 -2.51 26.14 5.57
CA TYR A 18 -3.85 26.32 6.11
C TYR A 18 -4.33 25.05 6.78
N CYS A 19 -5.04 25.20 7.90
CA CYS A 19 -5.80 24.14 8.54
C CYS A 19 -7.27 24.31 8.16
N VAL A 20 -7.94 23.23 7.77
CA VAL A 20 -9.41 23.22 7.64
C VAL A 20 -10.00 23.10 9.04
N THR A 21 -10.79 24.08 9.46
CA THR A 21 -11.39 24.14 10.81
C THR A 21 -12.88 23.82 10.80
N GLY A 22 -13.49 23.70 9.62
CA GLY A 22 -14.87 23.26 9.48
C GLY A 22 -15.42 23.41 8.07
N TYR A 23 -16.70 23.10 7.94
CA TYR A 23 -17.47 23.26 6.71
C TYR A 23 -18.79 23.98 7.02
N LYS A 24 -19.08 25.04 6.28
CA LYS A 24 -20.32 25.81 6.40
C LYS A 24 -21.26 25.48 5.25
N LEU A 25 -22.52 25.23 5.58
CA LEU A 25 -23.61 25.08 4.62
C LEU A 25 -24.29 26.45 4.47
N HIS A 26 -24.43 26.96 3.24
CA HIS A 26 -25.27 28.12 3.00
C HIS A 26 -26.66 27.70 2.52
N LYS A 27 -27.68 28.44 2.98
CA LYS A 27 -29.05 28.25 2.48
C LYS A 27 -29.09 28.65 1.01
N GLY A 28 -29.43 27.70 0.14
CA GLY A 28 -29.53 27.92 -1.31
C GLY A 28 -28.33 27.42 -2.13
N ASP A 29 -27.33 26.81 -1.49
CA ASP A 29 -26.20 26.23 -2.21
C ASP A 29 -26.62 25.09 -3.17
N PRO A 30 -26.04 25.03 -4.39
CA PRO A 30 -26.43 24.06 -5.39
C PRO A 30 -26.09 22.64 -4.95
N ILE A 31 -27.00 21.70 -5.27
CA ILE A 31 -26.72 20.27 -5.19
C ILE A 31 -25.96 19.89 -6.46
N ILE A 32 -24.70 19.49 -6.30
CA ILE A 32 -23.84 19.06 -7.41
C ILE A 32 -23.66 17.56 -7.31
N LYS A 33 -24.17 16.81 -8.30
CA LYS A 33 -24.09 15.33 -8.35
C LYS A 33 -24.61 14.65 -7.07
N GLY A 34 -25.73 15.12 -6.53
CA GLY A 34 -26.35 14.56 -5.32
C GLY A 34 -25.73 15.00 -4.00
N HIS A 35 -24.70 15.86 -4.02
CA HIS A 35 -24.06 16.39 -2.81
C HIS A 35 -24.31 17.90 -2.69
N GLN A 36 -24.75 18.33 -1.50
CA GLN A 36 -24.91 19.75 -1.19
C GLN A 36 -23.54 20.41 -1.10
N ALA A 37 -23.33 21.50 -1.84
CA ALA A 37 -22.09 22.25 -1.76
C ALA A 37 -21.87 22.80 -0.35
N ARG A 38 -20.60 22.84 0.08
CA ARG A 38 -20.17 23.33 1.39
C ARG A 38 -18.99 24.28 1.22
N GLU A 39 -19.03 25.40 1.92
CA GLU A 39 -17.88 26.29 2.06
C GLU A 39 -16.89 25.68 3.06
N MET A 40 -15.63 25.58 2.68
CA MET A 40 -14.55 25.12 3.56
C MET A 40 -14.03 26.31 4.38
N VAL A 41 -14.08 26.19 5.70
CA VAL A 41 -13.53 27.20 6.61
C VAL A 41 -12.06 26.84 6.87
N VAL A 42 -11.16 27.76 6.51
CA VAL A 42 -9.72 27.57 6.67
C VAL A 42 -9.11 28.63 7.58
N GLN A 43 -8.09 28.23 8.33
CA GLN A 43 -7.28 29.11 9.16
C GLN A 43 -5.82 29.04 8.72
N GLU A 44 -5.23 30.19 8.39
CA GLU A 44 -3.81 30.29 8.05
C GLU A 44 -2.94 30.01 9.29
N ALA A 45 -1.95 29.12 9.13
CA ALA A 45 -0.92 28.84 10.12
C ALA A 45 0.19 29.89 10.06
N LYS A 46 -0.10 31.09 10.55
CA LYS A 46 0.82 32.25 10.51
C LYS A 46 2.18 31.99 11.17
N ASP A 47 2.23 31.08 12.13
CA ASP A 47 3.45 30.73 12.87
C ASP A 47 4.32 29.69 12.15
N TYR A 48 3.86 29.13 11.02
CA TYR A 48 4.59 28.13 10.25
C TYR A 48 5.35 28.78 9.08
N LEU A 49 6.62 29.10 9.28
CA LEU A 49 7.44 29.86 8.35
C LEU A 49 7.99 29.06 7.15
N ASN A 50 7.81 27.72 7.13
CA ASN A 50 8.49 26.81 6.20
C ASN A 50 7.55 26.16 5.17
N ALA A 51 6.51 26.86 4.74
CA ALA A 51 5.49 26.30 3.83
C ALA A 51 6.07 25.87 2.46
N GLU A 52 7.01 26.61 1.88
CA GLU A 52 7.70 26.23 0.63
C GLU A 52 8.58 24.99 0.81
N LEU A 53 9.34 24.93 1.90
CA LEU A 53 10.15 23.75 2.22
C LEU A 53 9.26 22.52 2.44
N LEU A 54 8.11 22.68 3.10
CA LEU A 54 7.13 21.61 3.28
C LEU A 54 6.57 21.13 1.94
N LYS A 55 6.19 22.04 1.04
CA LYS A 55 5.73 21.72 -0.32
C LYS A 55 6.80 20.92 -1.08
N SER A 56 8.06 21.36 -1.03
CA SER A 56 9.16 20.66 -1.68
C SER A 56 9.38 19.26 -1.08
N ALA A 57 9.44 19.15 0.25
CA ALA A 57 9.64 17.87 0.92
C ALA A 57 8.54 16.87 0.57
N ILE A 58 7.29 17.31 0.57
CA ILE A 58 6.15 16.49 0.18
C ILE A 58 6.27 16.01 -1.28
N ASN A 59 6.60 16.90 -2.21
CA ASN A 59 6.75 16.52 -3.62
C ASN A 59 7.88 15.50 -3.81
N LEU A 60 9.01 15.68 -3.12
CA LEU A 60 10.16 14.78 -3.21
C LEU A 60 9.87 13.42 -2.57
N LEU A 61 9.08 13.38 -1.49
CA LEU A 61 8.74 12.15 -0.78
C LEU A 61 7.51 11.44 -1.36
N SER A 62 6.72 12.09 -2.23
CA SER A 62 5.50 11.54 -2.82
C SER A 62 5.70 10.14 -3.43
N PRO A 63 6.77 9.86 -4.20
CA PRO A 63 6.97 8.52 -4.75
C PRO A 63 7.14 7.44 -3.68
N ILE A 64 7.82 7.76 -2.57
CA ILE A 64 8.02 6.83 -1.45
C ILE A 64 6.71 6.64 -0.69
N VAL A 65 5.94 7.70 -0.51
CA VAL A 65 4.61 7.65 0.12
C VAL A 65 3.65 6.80 -0.69
N ASP A 66 3.62 6.97 -2.01
CA ASP A 66 2.82 6.14 -2.91
C ASP A 66 3.25 4.66 -2.81
N ASN A 67 4.57 4.41 -2.74
CA ASN A 67 5.11 3.07 -2.54
C ASN A 67 4.64 2.48 -1.21
N ILE A 68 4.66 3.23 -0.09
CA ILE A 68 4.26 2.71 1.22
C ILE A 68 2.86 2.07 1.19
N TYR A 69 1.92 2.62 0.42
CA TYR A 69 0.57 2.08 0.29
C TYR A 69 0.44 0.87 -0.64
N ARG A 70 1.47 0.49 -1.39
CA ARG A 70 1.41 -0.63 -2.36
C ARG A 70 1.19 -2.00 -1.73
N ILE A 71 1.45 -2.14 -0.43
CA ILE A 71 1.16 -3.36 0.31
C ILE A 71 -0.31 -3.48 0.73
N ASN A 72 -1.09 -2.39 0.70
CA ASN A 72 -2.46 -2.41 1.19
C ASN A 72 -3.38 -3.36 0.41
N PRO A 73 -3.37 -3.42 -0.93
CA PRO A 73 -4.21 -4.38 -1.66
C PRO A 73 -3.98 -5.85 -1.27
N VAL A 74 -2.72 -6.22 -0.99
CA VAL A 74 -2.35 -7.55 -0.47
C VAL A 74 -2.96 -7.78 0.92
N LYS A 75 -2.82 -6.81 1.84
CA LYS A 75 -3.38 -6.91 3.19
C LYS A 75 -4.90 -6.97 3.19
N ASP A 76 -5.53 -6.12 2.38
CA ASP A 76 -6.99 -6.03 2.27
C ASP A 76 -7.54 -7.34 1.69
N SER A 77 -6.91 -7.91 0.65
CA SER A 77 -7.34 -9.19 0.08
C SER A 77 -7.10 -10.39 1.01
N ALA A 78 -6.00 -10.39 1.79
CA ALA A 78 -5.75 -11.40 2.82
C ALA A 78 -6.81 -11.33 3.93
N GLU A 79 -7.15 -10.13 4.38
CA GLU A 79 -8.16 -9.91 5.41
C GLU A 79 -9.57 -10.25 4.94
N GLU A 80 -9.91 -9.91 3.68
CA GLU A 80 -11.16 -10.35 3.06
C GLU A 80 -11.26 -11.88 3.01
N TYR A 81 -10.16 -12.58 2.69
CA TYR A 81 -10.10 -14.04 2.72
C TYR A 81 -10.33 -14.57 4.15
N ARG A 82 -9.55 -14.11 5.13
CA ARG A 82 -9.68 -14.53 6.54
C ARG A 82 -11.08 -14.29 7.09
N THR A 83 -11.62 -13.11 6.87
CA THR A 83 -12.98 -12.75 7.29
C THR A 83 -14.00 -13.70 6.64
N THR A 84 -13.86 -13.96 5.34
CA THR A 84 -14.75 -14.88 4.62
C THR A 84 -14.70 -16.28 5.22
N VAL A 85 -13.50 -16.85 5.42
CA VAL A 85 -13.32 -18.18 6.00
C VAL A 85 -13.90 -18.26 7.41
N SER A 86 -13.60 -17.29 8.28
CA SER A 86 -14.11 -17.25 9.65
C SER A 86 -15.64 -17.16 9.73
N SER A 87 -16.27 -16.57 8.71
CA SER A 87 -17.72 -16.36 8.66
C SER A 87 -18.52 -17.54 8.09
N LEU A 88 -17.85 -18.57 7.56
CA LEU A 88 -18.55 -19.72 6.96
C LEU A 88 -19.38 -20.48 7.99
N ASN A 89 -20.61 -20.81 7.59
CA ASN A 89 -21.57 -21.59 8.37
C ASN A 89 -22.06 -22.86 7.65
N SER A 90 -21.64 -23.05 6.40
CA SER A 90 -21.95 -24.20 5.55
C SER A 90 -20.89 -24.33 4.44
N ASP A 91 -20.80 -25.51 3.85
CA ASP A 91 -19.91 -25.87 2.73
C ASP A 91 -20.67 -25.94 1.39
N ASN A 92 -21.77 -25.21 1.28
CA ASN A 92 -22.60 -25.21 0.07
C ASN A 92 -21.86 -24.57 -1.14
N LEU A 93 -22.45 -24.70 -2.33
CA LEU A 93 -21.85 -24.19 -3.56
C LEU A 93 -21.57 -22.67 -3.51
N GLU A 94 -22.44 -21.88 -2.88
CA GLU A 94 -22.26 -20.44 -2.74
C GLU A 94 -21.06 -20.09 -1.86
N ALA A 95 -20.90 -20.79 -0.73
CA ALA A 95 -19.74 -20.68 0.14
C ALA A 95 -18.45 -21.04 -0.62
N HIS A 96 -18.47 -22.14 -1.38
CA HIS A 96 -17.34 -22.57 -2.19
C HIS A 96 -16.92 -21.52 -3.22
N LEU A 97 -17.87 -20.99 -4.00
CA LEU A 97 -17.60 -19.96 -5.00
C LEU A 97 -17.11 -18.64 -4.38
N THR A 98 -17.63 -18.29 -3.20
CA THR A 98 -17.25 -17.07 -2.49
C THR A 98 -15.82 -17.16 -1.99
N VAL A 99 -15.46 -18.24 -1.31
CA VAL A 99 -14.09 -18.46 -0.81
C VAL A 99 -13.10 -18.58 -1.96
N ASP A 100 -13.44 -19.34 -3.01
CA ASP A 100 -12.60 -19.46 -4.20
C ASP A 100 -12.28 -18.08 -4.79
N ARG A 101 -13.31 -17.23 -4.95
CA ARG A 101 -13.11 -15.86 -5.42
C ARG A 101 -12.15 -15.07 -4.52
N ARG A 102 -12.27 -15.16 -3.20
CA ARG A 102 -11.38 -14.43 -2.27
C ARG A 102 -9.95 -14.92 -2.31
N PHE A 103 -9.75 -16.23 -2.33
CA PHE A 103 -8.42 -16.81 -2.44
C PHE A 103 -7.76 -16.45 -3.78
N ARG A 104 -8.52 -16.48 -4.88
CA ARG A 104 -8.04 -16.06 -6.20
C ARG A 104 -7.71 -14.56 -6.24
N SER A 105 -8.53 -13.71 -5.64
CA SER A 105 -8.22 -12.29 -5.48
C SER A 105 -6.89 -12.10 -4.75
N TYR A 106 -6.69 -12.77 -3.61
CA TYR A 106 -5.42 -12.71 -2.87
C TYR A 106 -4.22 -13.16 -3.73
N THR A 107 -4.37 -14.28 -4.44
CA THR A 107 -3.33 -14.80 -5.34
C THR A 107 -2.95 -13.80 -6.44
N LEU A 108 -3.93 -13.06 -6.97
CA LEU A 108 -3.70 -12.01 -7.97
C LEU A 108 -3.03 -10.77 -7.37
N GLU A 109 -3.42 -10.34 -6.18
CA GLU A 109 -2.78 -9.21 -5.49
C GLU A 109 -1.33 -9.54 -5.09
N PHE A 110 -1.06 -10.79 -4.69
CA PHE A 110 0.30 -11.29 -4.49
C PHE A 110 1.15 -11.12 -5.75
N ASP A 111 0.60 -11.50 -6.91
CA ASP A 111 1.28 -11.39 -8.19
C ASP A 111 1.51 -9.92 -8.61
N MET A 112 0.43 -9.13 -8.58
CA MET A 112 0.47 -7.72 -8.93
C MET A 112 1.44 -6.92 -8.05
N PHE A 113 1.61 -7.30 -6.78
CA PHE A 113 2.59 -6.71 -5.89
C PHE A 113 4.03 -6.95 -6.41
N LEU A 114 4.36 -8.17 -6.81
CA LEU A 114 5.68 -8.51 -7.33
C LEU A 114 5.93 -7.81 -8.68
N ASP A 115 4.97 -7.90 -9.61
CA ASP A 115 5.02 -7.25 -10.92
C ASP A 115 5.20 -5.73 -10.79
N TYR A 116 4.50 -5.11 -9.84
CA TYR A 116 4.65 -3.69 -9.55
C TYR A 116 6.09 -3.33 -9.19
N TRP A 117 6.70 -4.08 -8.27
CA TRP A 117 8.06 -3.81 -7.83
C TRP A 117 9.09 -4.07 -8.94
N GLU A 118 8.91 -5.13 -9.73
CA GLU A 118 9.75 -5.37 -10.90
C GLU A 118 9.70 -4.19 -11.89
N ALA A 119 8.50 -3.73 -12.23
CA ALA A 119 8.30 -2.61 -13.13
C ALA A 119 8.82 -1.29 -12.54
N TYR A 120 8.54 -1.03 -11.26
CA TYR A 120 9.02 0.15 -10.55
C TYR A 120 10.54 0.21 -10.54
N ILE A 121 11.22 -0.90 -10.25
CA ILE A 121 12.68 -1.00 -10.23
C ILE A 121 13.25 -0.82 -11.65
N ALA A 122 12.65 -1.47 -12.66
CA ALA A 122 13.11 -1.36 -14.04
C ALA A 122 13.03 0.07 -14.60
N HIS A 123 12.10 0.87 -14.09
CA HIS A 123 11.89 2.26 -14.48
C HIS A 123 12.28 3.26 -13.39
N HIS A 124 13.04 2.81 -12.38
CA HIS A 124 13.37 3.65 -11.24
C HIS A 124 14.21 4.85 -11.68
N LYS A 125 13.82 6.02 -11.17
CA LYS A 125 14.57 7.26 -11.28
C LYS A 125 14.88 7.74 -9.88
N ARG A 126 16.05 8.35 -9.71
CA ARG A 126 16.39 9.06 -8.48
C ARG A 126 15.37 10.17 -8.21
N ILE A 127 15.34 10.66 -6.97
CA ILE A 127 14.46 11.76 -6.55
C ILE A 127 14.69 13.03 -7.39
N ASP A 128 15.91 13.23 -7.92
CA ASP A 128 16.25 14.32 -8.85
C ASP A 128 15.91 14.02 -10.33
N HIS A 129 15.19 12.92 -10.58
CA HIS A 129 14.79 12.39 -11.89
C HIS A 129 15.91 11.91 -12.81
N SER A 130 17.14 11.79 -12.31
CA SER A 130 18.24 11.17 -13.07
C SER A 130 18.06 9.64 -13.14
N PHE A 131 18.57 9.07 -14.23
CA PHE A 131 18.60 7.62 -14.47
C PHE A 131 20.00 7.11 -14.12
N ASP A 132 20.05 6.00 -13.38
CA ASP A 132 21.28 5.43 -12.85
C ASP A 132 21.21 3.90 -12.98
N ASP A 133 21.89 3.37 -14.00
CA ASP A 133 21.92 1.93 -14.29
C ASP A 133 22.52 1.12 -13.13
N GLU A 134 23.50 1.70 -12.42
CA GLU A 134 24.13 1.03 -11.27
C GLU A 134 23.15 0.93 -10.11
N LEU A 135 22.43 2.02 -9.82
CA LEU A 135 21.37 2.03 -8.81
C LEU A 135 20.27 1.00 -9.13
N ILE A 136 19.84 0.89 -10.39
CA ILE A 136 18.84 -0.09 -10.82
C ILE A 136 19.36 -1.51 -10.63
N ALA A 137 20.61 -1.78 -11.00
CA ALA A 137 21.22 -3.11 -10.82
C ALA A 137 21.30 -3.50 -9.33
N GLN A 138 21.67 -2.56 -8.46
CA GLN A 138 21.69 -2.77 -7.01
C GLN A 138 20.27 -3.03 -6.48
N TYR A 139 19.28 -2.27 -6.93
CA TYR A 139 17.89 -2.43 -6.49
C TYR A 139 17.30 -3.77 -6.92
N LYS A 140 17.57 -4.21 -8.17
CA LYS A 140 17.23 -5.57 -8.64
C LYS A 140 17.89 -6.65 -7.77
N THR A 141 19.12 -6.42 -7.33
CA THR A 141 19.84 -7.36 -6.46
C THR A 141 19.15 -7.46 -5.09
N VAL A 142 18.78 -6.33 -4.49
CA VAL A 142 18.02 -6.30 -3.22
C VAL A 142 16.69 -7.03 -3.36
N PHE A 143 15.91 -6.73 -4.41
CA PHE A 143 14.63 -7.39 -4.64
C PHE A 143 14.77 -8.90 -4.83
N ARG A 144 15.78 -9.34 -5.58
CA ARG A 144 16.08 -10.77 -5.76
C ARG A 144 16.46 -11.44 -4.44
N ILE A 145 17.28 -10.80 -3.61
CA ILE A 145 17.68 -11.35 -2.30
C ILE A 145 16.44 -11.55 -1.42
N LEU A 146 15.61 -10.50 -1.26
CA LEU A 146 14.42 -10.54 -0.43
C LEU A 146 13.40 -11.61 -0.88
N THR A 147 13.17 -11.70 -2.19
CA THR A 147 12.24 -12.70 -2.76
C THR A 147 12.80 -14.12 -2.70
N SER A 148 14.11 -14.31 -2.91
CA SER A 148 14.74 -15.62 -2.77
C SER A 148 14.75 -16.10 -1.32
N GLU A 149 15.03 -15.20 -0.36
CA GLU A 149 15.00 -15.52 1.06
C GLU A 149 13.59 -15.95 1.51
N ALA A 150 12.55 -15.24 1.07
CA ALA A 150 11.17 -15.62 1.32
C ALA A 150 10.83 -16.99 0.70
N TYR A 151 11.23 -17.22 -0.54
CA TYR A 151 11.00 -18.50 -1.24
C TYR A 151 11.72 -19.66 -0.55
N ASP A 152 12.99 -19.50 -0.20
CA ASP A 152 13.81 -20.57 0.36
C ASP A 152 13.47 -20.88 1.84
N SER A 153 12.94 -19.90 2.57
CA SER A 153 12.65 -20.03 4.01
C SER A 153 11.22 -20.48 4.32
N HIS A 154 10.27 -20.32 3.38
CA HIS A 154 8.84 -20.57 3.62
C HIS A 154 8.23 -21.46 2.55
N VAL A 155 7.81 -22.67 2.93
CA VAL A 155 7.15 -23.61 2.01
C VAL A 155 5.83 -23.06 1.49
N GLU A 156 5.12 -22.28 2.30
CA GLU A 156 3.87 -21.60 1.96
C GLU A 156 4.05 -20.63 0.78
N TYR A 157 5.16 -19.90 0.75
CA TYR A 157 5.51 -19.02 -0.36
C TYR A 157 5.74 -19.80 -1.65
N GLN A 158 6.45 -20.93 -1.54
CA GLN A 158 6.65 -21.82 -2.68
C GLN A 158 5.33 -22.41 -3.18
N LEU A 159 4.43 -22.79 -2.27
CA LEU A 159 3.12 -23.33 -2.61
C LEU A 159 2.24 -22.28 -3.30
N LEU A 160 2.23 -21.04 -2.81
CA LEU A 160 1.48 -19.95 -3.46
C LEU A 160 2.01 -19.64 -4.86
N ASP A 161 3.33 -19.62 -5.08
CA ASP A 161 3.94 -19.46 -6.41
C ASP A 161 3.46 -20.57 -7.38
N LEU A 162 3.31 -21.81 -6.89
CA LEU A 162 2.81 -22.91 -7.70
C LEU A 162 1.31 -22.81 -7.97
N ILE A 163 0.52 -22.42 -6.98
CA ILE A 163 -0.93 -22.26 -7.10
C ILE A 163 -1.27 -21.06 -8.01
N ARG A 164 -0.54 -19.95 -7.91
CA ARG A 164 -0.68 -18.77 -8.79
C ARG A 164 -0.69 -19.14 -10.26
N ASN A 165 0.28 -19.96 -10.68
CA ASN A 165 0.40 -20.41 -12.07
C ASN A 165 -0.84 -21.20 -12.56
N GLN A 166 -1.60 -21.80 -11.64
CA GLN A 166 -2.84 -22.52 -11.96
C GLN A 166 -4.07 -21.61 -11.92
N THR A 167 -4.14 -20.72 -10.93
CA THR A 167 -5.20 -19.71 -10.79
C THR A 167 -5.30 -18.81 -12.03
N ALA A 168 -4.17 -18.51 -12.68
CA ALA A 168 -4.12 -17.77 -13.94
C ALA A 168 -4.79 -18.50 -15.13
N HIS A 169 -5.02 -19.81 -15.03
CA HIS A 169 -5.57 -20.67 -16.09
C HIS A 169 -6.99 -21.21 -15.79
N VAL A 170 -7.76 -20.50 -14.95
CA VAL A 170 -9.22 -20.66 -14.73
C VAL A 170 -9.65 -21.88 -13.89
N GLN A 171 -8.71 -22.65 -13.32
CA GLN A 171 -9.07 -23.72 -12.39
C GLN A 171 -9.15 -23.20 -10.95
N SER A 172 -10.16 -23.66 -10.20
CA SER A 172 -10.38 -23.30 -8.80
C SER A 172 -9.31 -23.98 -7.94
N PRO A 173 -8.47 -23.21 -7.21
CA PRO A 173 -7.53 -23.77 -6.24
C PRO A 173 -8.21 -24.31 -4.98
N VAL A 174 -9.48 -23.99 -4.76
CA VAL A 174 -10.28 -24.50 -3.65
C VAL A 174 -10.95 -25.80 -4.07
N ASN A 175 -10.75 -26.87 -3.30
CA ASN A 175 -11.34 -28.18 -3.59
C ASN A 175 -12.23 -28.70 -2.45
N ARG A 176 -11.99 -28.25 -1.21
CA ARG A 176 -12.78 -28.66 -0.06
C ARG A 176 -12.89 -27.54 0.96
N ILE A 177 -14.06 -27.46 1.59
CA ILE A 177 -14.33 -26.61 2.76
C ILE A 177 -14.61 -27.52 3.94
N TYR A 178 -13.99 -27.22 5.07
CA TYR A 178 -14.34 -27.79 6.36
C TYR A 178 -14.96 -26.71 7.24
N VAL A 179 -16.20 -26.92 7.68
CA VAL A 179 -16.89 -26.07 8.66
C VAL A 179 -16.96 -26.85 9.97
N GLY A 180 -16.24 -26.39 10.98
CA GLY A 180 -16.09 -27.09 12.25
C GLY A 180 -16.30 -26.19 13.46
N THR A 181 -16.56 -26.80 14.62
CA THR A 181 -16.73 -26.09 15.89
C THR A 181 -15.45 -25.40 16.37
N ASN A 182 -14.28 -25.84 15.87
CA ASN A 182 -12.96 -25.31 16.24
C ASN A 182 -12.42 -24.32 15.20
N GLY A 183 -13.24 -23.91 14.24
CA GLY A 183 -12.84 -23.05 13.13
C GLY A 183 -13.12 -23.70 11.77
N ASN A 184 -13.07 -22.86 10.75
CA ASN A 184 -13.27 -23.25 9.36
C ASN A 184 -11.92 -23.33 8.67
N GLU A 185 -11.79 -24.22 7.69
CA GLU A 185 -10.58 -24.34 6.89
C GLU A 185 -10.89 -24.69 5.45
N ILE A 186 -10.05 -24.19 4.54
CA ILE A 186 -10.17 -24.35 3.10
C ILE A 186 -8.96 -25.11 2.61
N TYR A 187 -9.19 -26.11 1.78
CA TYR A 187 -8.15 -27.00 1.28
C TYR A 187 -8.08 -27.00 -0.23
N SER A 188 -6.86 -27.13 -0.72
CA SER A 188 -6.55 -27.54 -2.09
C SER A 188 -6.16 -29.01 -2.12
N ASP A 189 -6.54 -29.72 -3.18
CA ASP A 189 -6.15 -31.11 -3.41
C ASP A 189 -4.80 -31.14 -4.14
N ARG A 190 -3.80 -31.72 -3.48
CA ARG A 190 -2.44 -31.85 -4.01
C ARG A 190 -2.41 -32.54 -5.38
N ASP A 191 -3.20 -33.58 -5.58
CA ASP A 191 -3.18 -34.36 -6.82
C ASP A 191 -3.81 -33.56 -7.98
N VAL A 192 -4.83 -32.76 -7.69
CA VAL A 192 -5.37 -31.76 -8.63
C VAL A 192 -4.31 -30.72 -8.98
N LEU A 193 -3.61 -30.19 -7.98
CA LEU A 193 -2.51 -29.25 -8.23
C LEU A 193 -1.39 -29.93 -9.06
N LEU A 194 -1.00 -31.16 -8.75
CA LEU A 194 0.07 -31.86 -9.48
C LEU A 194 -0.29 -32.13 -10.94
N ALA A 195 -1.54 -32.53 -11.22
CA ALA A 195 -2.01 -32.81 -12.57
C ALA A 195 -1.92 -31.58 -13.49
N ASN A 196 -2.11 -30.38 -12.92
CA ASN A 196 -2.16 -29.12 -13.66
C ASN A 196 -0.85 -28.30 -13.55
N CYS A 197 0.14 -28.79 -12.80
CA CYS A 197 1.40 -28.09 -12.59
C CYS A 197 2.29 -28.15 -13.85
N LYS A 198 2.47 -27.01 -14.52
CA LYS A 198 3.36 -26.84 -15.67
C LYS A 198 4.84 -26.64 -15.29
N SER A 199 5.15 -26.54 -14.00
CA SER A 199 6.51 -26.34 -13.51
C SER A 199 7.39 -27.59 -13.69
N GLY A 200 8.71 -27.40 -13.72
CA GLY A 200 9.68 -28.49 -13.80
C GLY A 200 9.64 -29.44 -12.59
N GLU A 201 10.25 -30.63 -12.72
CA GLU A 201 10.20 -31.68 -11.69
C GLU A 201 10.69 -31.23 -10.32
N ASN A 202 11.68 -30.33 -10.24
CA ASN A 202 12.17 -29.79 -8.97
C ASN A 202 11.06 -29.05 -8.21
N LYS A 203 10.29 -28.21 -8.89
CA LYS A 203 9.15 -27.49 -8.30
C LYS A 203 8.00 -28.43 -7.94
N LYS A 204 7.77 -29.49 -8.75
CA LYS A 204 6.76 -30.52 -8.43
C LYS A 204 7.09 -31.33 -7.18
N ARG A 205 8.36 -31.47 -6.78
CA ARG A 205 8.73 -32.17 -5.54
C ARG A 205 8.13 -31.51 -4.30
N ILE A 206 8.01 -30.19 -4.30
CA ILE A 206 7.41 -29.42 -3.20
C ILE A 206 5.96 -29.86 -2.98
N LEU A 207 5.17 -29.90 -4.05
CA LEU A 207 3.78 -30.39 -4.02
C LEU A 207 3.72 -31.87 -3.64
N LYS A 208 4.57 -32.73 -4.23
CA LYS A 208 4.60 -34.18 -3.92
C LYS A 208 4.90 -34.48 -2.45
N ALA A 209 5.61 -33.58 -1.76
CA ALA A 209 5.93 -33.71 -0.33
C ALA A 209 4.78 -33.33 0.59
N GLN A 210 3.73 -32.67 0.08
CA GLN A 210 2.58 -32.27 0.88
C GLN A 210 1.60 -33.43 1.12
N GLU A 211 0.80 -33.27 2.17
CA GLU A 211 -0.40 -34.10 2.37
C GLU A 211 -1.39 -33.91 1.21
N LYS A 212 -2.39 -34.80 1.13
CA LYS A 212 -3.39 -34.73 0.07
C LYS A 212 -4.20 -33.43 0.14
N GLU A 213 -4.55 -33.00 1.35
CA GLU A 213 -5.30 -31.78 1.60
C GLU A 213 -4.34 -30.71 2.10
N ILE A 214 -4.10 -29.70 1.27
CA ILE A 214 -3.21 -28.58 1.59
C ILE A 214 -4.07 -27.45 2.12
N SER A 215 -3.91 -27.11 3.41
CA SER A 215 -4.62 -25.98 4.01
C SER A 215 -4.15 -24.65 3.39
N LEU A 216 -5.11 -23.80 3.04
CA LEU A 216 -4.86 -22.53 2.35
C LEU A 216 -4.66 -21.35 3.31
N SER A 217 -5.17 -21.42 4.53
CA SER A 217 -5.07 -20.31 5.49
C SER A 217 -3.62 -20.01 5.92
N PRO A 218 -2.79 -21.00 6.28
CA PRO A 218 -1.36 -20.78 6.54
C PRO A 218 -0.62 -20.21 5.35
N ILE A 219 -1.03 -20.59 4.12
CA ILE A 219 -0.43 -20.05 2.91
C ILE A 219 -0.63 -18.53 2.88
N VAL A 220 -1.88 -18.06 2.99
CA VAL A 220 -2.20 -16.63 2.99
C VAL A 220 -1.46 -15.87 4.10
N ASP A 221 -1.48 -16.38 5.32
CA ASP A 221 -0.89 -15.69 6.47
C ASP A 221 0.64 -15.55 6.36
N VAL A 222 1.32 -16.63 5.94
CA VAL A 222 2.78 -16.62 5.78
C VAL A 222 3.19 -15.78 4.59
N THR A 223 2.49 -15.87 3.45
CA THR A 223 2.86 -15.09 2.26
C THR A 223 2.54 -13.61 2.41
N GLU A 224 1.47 -13.23 3.11
CA GLU A 224 1.21 -11.81 3.43
C GLU A 224 2.37 -11.23 4.24
N LYS A 225 2.83 -11.97 5.25
CA LYS A 225 3.98 -11.58 6.06
C LYS A 225 5.26 -11.46 5.22
N CYS A 226 5.54 -12.45 4.37
CA CYS A 226 6.69 -12.39 3.46
C CYS A 226 6.65 -11.15 2.56
N LEU A 227 5.48 -10.83 1.97
CA LEU A 227 5.32 -9.64 1.15
C LEU A 227 5.47 -8.35 1.97
N CYS A 228 5.00 -8.31 3.21
CA CYS A 228 5.23 -7.19 4.12
C CYS A 228 6.73 -6.98 4.42
N ASP A 229 7.48 -8.06 4.62
CA ASP A 229 8.91 -8.01 4.91
C ASP A 229 9.72 -7.59 3.66
N ILE A 230 9.39 -8.15 2.49
CA ILE A 230 9.94 -7.70 1.19
C ILE A 230 9.65 -6.21 0.98
N HIS A 231 8.39 -5.79 1.17
CA HIS A 231 7.98 -4.39 1.05
C HIS A 231 8.79 -3.47 1.95
N ALA A 232 8.91 -3.84 3.22
CA ALA A 232 9.63 -3.08 4.22
C ALA A 232 11.13 -2.95 3.86
N GLY A 233 11.75 -4.03 3.35
CA GLY A 233 13.13 -4.02 2.87
C GLY A 233 13.34 -3.10 1.66
N LEU A 234 12.40 -3.09 0.71
CA LEU A 234 12.46 -2.21 -0.46
C LEU A 234 12.27 -0.73 -0.07
N ILE A 235 11.38 -0.43 0.88
CA ILE A 235 11.24 0.92 1.43
C ILE A 235 12.52 1.36 2.14
N ASP A 236 13.15 0.49 2.95
CA ASP A 236 14.42 0.83 3.61
C ASP A 236 15.54 1.15 2.63
N TYR A 237 15.57 0.47 1.49
CA TYR A 237 16.52 0.74 0.44
C TYR A 237 16.33 2.13 -0.18
N GLN A 238 15.09 2.65 -0.24
CA GLN A 238 14.80 4.01 -0.72
C GLN A 238 15.24 5.11 0.25
N ILE A 239 15.49 4.79 1.52
CA ILE A 239 15.86 5.78 2.54
C ILE A 239 17.34 6.17 2.40
N ASP A 240 17.61 7.21 1.64
CA ASP A 240 18.93 7.83 1.51
C ASP A 240 19.06 9.12 2.35
N ASN A 241 20.21 9.79 2.25
CA ASN A 241 20.47 11.04 2.97
C ASN A 241 19.51 12.17 2.58
N LEU A 242 19.05 12.22 1.33
CA LEU A 242 18.10 13.21 0.86
C LEU A 242 16.72 12.94 1.46
N VAL A 243 16.26 11.69 1.45
CA VAL A 243 15.01 11.26 2.08
C VAL A 243 15.02 11.58 3.57
N ILE A 244 16.11 11.27 4.28
CA ILE A 244 16.25 11.60 5.72
C ILE A 244 16.16 13.10 5.95
N LYS A 245 16.78 13.92 5.09
CA LYS A 245 16.72 15.37 5.19
C LYS A 245 15.30 15.89 4.98
N GLU A 246 14.62 15.47 3.92
CA GLU A 246 13.26 15.94 3.61
C GLU A 246 12.24 15.42 4.65
N ALA A 247 12.45 14.22 5.18
CA ALA A 247 11.66 13.66 6.26
C ALA A 247 11.71 14.52 7.54
N LYS A 248 12.85 15.14 7.86
CA LYS A 248 12.93 16.10 9.00
C LYS A 248 12.01 17.30 8.83
N THR A 249 11.79 17.76 7.59
CA THR A 249 10.83 18.83 7.29
C THR A 249 9.40 18.38 7.60
N ILE A 250 9.04 17.15 7.22
CA ILE A 250 7.74 16.55 7.56
C ILE A 250 7.60 16.35 9.07
N GLU A 251 8.66 15.88 9.75
CA GLU A 251 8.66 15.70 11.20
C GLU A 251 8.44 17.02 11.95
N TYR A 252 9.10 18.09 11.52
CA TYR A 252 8.88 19.44 12.06
C TYR A 252 7.42 19.88 11.89
N PHE A 253 6.84 19.64 10.71
CA PHE A 253 5.43 19.91 10.47
C PHE A 253 4.51 19.08 11.39
N LEU A 254 4.75 17.78 11.55
CA LEU A 254 3.98 16.93 12.47
C LEU A 254 4.07 17.42 13.93
N LYS A 255 5.27 17.79 14.39
CA LYS A 255 5.46 18.39 15.73
C LYS A 255 4.69 19.69 15.88
N TYR A 256 4.70 20.53 14.84
CA TYR A 256 3.91 21.75 14.80
C TYR A 256 2.41 21.47 14.92
N THR A 257 1.85 20.55 14.11
CA THR A 257 0.41 20.24 14.15
C THR A 257 -0.02 19.65 15.50
N ILE A 258 0.83 18.82 16.13
CA ILE A 258 0.62 18.30 17.49
C ILE A 258 0.62 19.44 18.51
N SER A 259 1.61 20.34 18.45
CA SER A 259 1.70 21.48 19.39
C SER A 259 0.50 22.43 19.34
N LYS A 260 -0.19 22.47 18.20
CA LYS A 260 -1.42 23.25 17.99
C LYS A 260 -2.71 22.48 18.29
N GLY A 261 -2.62 21.19 18.66
CA GLY A 261 -3.80 20.34 18.89
C GLY A 261 -4.59 20.02 17.62
N MET A 262 -3.93 20.03 16.45
CA MET A 262 -4.57 19.97 15.12
C MET A 262 -4.10 18.76 14.29
N LEU A 263 -3.59 17.71 14.94
CA LEU A 263 -3.06 16.52 14.25
C LEU A 263 -4.09 15.85 13.33
N CYS A 264 -5.36 15.82 13.73
CA CYS A 264 -6.44 15.18 12.97
C CYS A 264 -7.13 16.11 11.97
N GLN A 265 -6.73 17.37 11.88
CA GLN A 265 -7.36 18.31 10.96
C GLN A 265 -6.78 18.18 9.55
N PRO A 266 -7.58 18.37 8.48
CA PRO A 266 -7.05 18.42 7.14
C PRO A 266 -6.15 19.66 6.96
N TRP A 267 -4.98 19.45 6.38
CA TRP A 267 -4.02 20.51 6.10
C TRP A 267 -3.89 20.76 4.60
N LEU A 268 -3.71 22.03 4.23
CA LEU A 268 -3.63 22.50 2.86
C LEU A 268 -2.42 23.39 2.68
N LEU A 269 -1.69 23.21 1.58
CA LEU A 269 -0.76 24.19 1.06
C LEU A 269 -1.44 24.93 -0.09
N MET A 270 -1.38 26.25 -0.10
CA MET A 270 -2.00 27.06 -1.14
C MET A 270 -1.19 28.32 -1.38
N GLU A 271 -1.04 28.70 -2.65
CA GLU A 271 -0.48 29.99 -3.02
C GLU A 271 -1.49 31.11 -2.75
N ASP A 272 -1.00 32.24 -2.24
CA ASP A 272 -1.83 33.37 -1.81
C ASP A 272 -2.86 33.77 -2.90
N GLY A 273 -4.15 33.60 -2.61
CA GLY A 273 -5.25 33.98 -3.50
C GLY A 273 -5.57 33.00 -4.65
N ASN A 274 -4.88 31.86 -4.77
CA ASN A 274 -5.10 30.91 -5.87
C ASN A 274 -5.56 29.52 -5.40
N LEU A 275 -6.88 29.31 -5.34
CA LEU A 275 -7.48 28.00 -5.01
C LEU A 275 -7.14 26.89 -6.00
N GLN A 276 -6.69 27.19 -7.23
CA GLN A 276 -6.29 26.16 -8.19
C GLN A 276 -4.97 25.47 -7.81
N THR A 277 -4.20 26.04 -6.88
CA THR A 277 -2.91 25.51 -6.41
C THR A 277 -3.03 24.73 -5.10
N MET A 278 -4.25 24.50 -4.63
CA MET A 278 -4.49 23.85 -3.35
C MET A 278 -3.98 22.40 -3.36
N TYR A 279 -3.00 22.14 -2.51
CA TYR A 279 -2.42 20.83 -2.28
C TYR A 279 -2.85 20.32 -0.90
N HIS A 280 -3.45 19.13 -0.85
CA HIS A 280 -3.88 18.53 0.42
C HIS A 280 -2.79 17.64 1.00
N ILE A 281 -2.49 17.83 2.29
CA ILE A 281 -1.59 16.92 3.01
C ILE A 281 -2.46 15.81 3.60
N ARG A 282 -2.50 14.64 2.93
CA ARG A 282 -3.42 13.54 3.27
C ARG A 282 -2.73 12.32 3.89
N ASP A 283 -1.42 12.21 3.73
CA ASP A 283 -0.68 10.95 3.94
C ASP A 283 0.11 10.88 5.24
N MET A 284 -0.43 11.47 6.30
CA MET A 284 0.22 11.50 7.63
C MET A 284 0.60 10.10 8.13
N LYS A 285 -0.20 9.07 7.82
CA LYS A 285 0.10 7.68 8.18
C LYS A 285 1.33 7.14 7.44
N ALA A 286 1.44 7.38 6.15
CA ALA A 286 2.61 6.98 5.37
C ALA A 286 3.86 7.73 5.84
N TYR A 287 3.75 9.03 6.11
CA TYR A 287 4.86 9.79 6.68
C TYR A 287 5.28 9.26 8.06
N ALA A 288 4.34 8.93 8.94
CA ALA A 288 4.66 8.34 10.24
C ALA A 288 5.37 6.99 10.10
N TYR A 289 4.90 6.12 9.19
CA TYR A 289 5.57 4.87 8.87
C TYR A 289 7.00 5.11 8.35
N LEU A 290 7.20 6.07 7.43
CA LEU A 290 8.52 6.43 6.93
C LEU A 290 9.47 6.88 8.06
N MET A 291 8.98 7.69 9.01
CA MET A 291 9.79 8.10 10.18
C MET A 291 10.19 6.91 11.05
N GLU A 292 9.29 5.95 11.26
CA GLU A 292 9.59 4.72 12.00
C GLU A 292 10.72 3.93 11.31
N ARG A 293 10.65 3.79 9.97
CA ARG A 293 11.69 3.11 9.18
C ARG A 293 13.03 3.85 9.24
N ILE A 294 13.03 5.18 9.11
CA ILE A 294 14.24 6.01 9.27
C ILE A 294 14.88 5.80 10.64
N SER A 295 14.07 5.84 11.70
CA SER A 295 14.55 5.62 13.07
C SER A 295 15.19 4.24 13.23
N LYS A 296 14.57 3.18 12.68
CA LYS A 296 15.16 1.83 12.68
C LYS A 296 16.50 1.79 11.95
N LYS A 297 16.58 2.38 10.76
CA LYS A 297 17.80 2.41 9.94
C LYS A 297 18.95 3.19 10.59
N MET A 298 18.65 4.22 11.37
CA MET A 298 19.67 5.03 12.06
C MET A 298 20.19 4.40 13.38
N ASN A 299 19.47 3.41 13.91
CA ASN A 299 19.81 2.73 15.17
C ASN A 299 20.51 1.36 14.96
N VAL A 300 20.80 1.00 13.70
CA VAL A 300 21.57 -0.18 13.28
C VAL A 300 22.95 0.30 12.81
#